data_AF-A0A0S4QV47-F1
#
_entry.id   AF-A0A0S4QV47-F1
#
_cell.length_a   1.000
_cell.length_b   1.000
_cell.length_c   1.000
_cell.angle_alpha   90.00
_cell.angle_beta   90.00
_cell.angle_gamma   90.00
#
_symmetry.space_group_name_H-M   'P 1'
#
loop_
_entity.id
_entity.type
_entity.pdbx_description
1 polymer ?
#
loop_
_entity_poly.entity_id
_entity_poly.type
_entity_poly.pdbx_seq_one_letter_code
_entity_poly.pdbx_strand_id
1 'polypeptide(L)'
;MAELRSSNPAFTRTGFGQGRPPAPPEGSWQPGGWPPAPGQPGYPPPAPVRERLTYDDVIMHTLGVFAVMLVLAGLGWYVAPDSSGLAIGAFVAALALSFVISMRERVSPPLVVVFAGLEGLAVGIVSRYYETAFSGIVLQALLGTALVFVVMLVAYRSRRLRATPRMARIVTGTLLAVVLLGLVDLGIRLFTGSHLPVINDPSPLGILFSIVVLAVASLQFILDFDCIERAVASGAPREEAWRAAFGLLVGFVWVYLELLRLLSKLRQ
;
A
#
# COMPACT_ATOMS: atom_id res chain seq x y z
N MET A 1 -62.41 -11.56 20.84
CA MET A 1 -61.75 -10.48 20.07
C MET A 1 -61.09 -11.14 18.87
N ALA A 2 -61.56 -10.87 17.66
CA ALA A 2 -61.08 -11.52 16.45
C ALA A 2 -59.80 -10.82 15.95
N GLU A 3 -58.70 -11.56 15.80
CA GLU A 3 -57.48 -11.02 15.20
C GLU A 3 -57.68 -10.85 13.68
N LEU A 4 -57.60 -9.60 13.22
CA LEU A 4 -57.58 -9.27 11.80
C LEU A 4 -56.16 -9.46 11.26
N ARG A 5 -55.92 -10.56 10.54
CA ARG A 5 -54.71 -10.73 9.72
C ARG A 5 -54.88 -10.01 8.39
N SER A 6 -54.00 -9.06 8.11
CA SER A 6 -53.91 -8.36 6.82
C SER A 6 -53.31 -9.28 5.76
N SER A 7 -54.03 -9.50 4.67
CA SER A 7 -53.63 -10.32 3.51
C SER A 7 -52.75 -9.56 2.52
N ASN A 8 -52.12 -8.45 2.92
CA ASN A 8 -51.38 -7.58 2.01
C ASN A 8 -49.92 -8.07 1.84
N PRO A 9 -49.52 -8.51 0.62
CA PRO A 9 -48.20 -9.06 0.36
C PRO A 9 -47.05 -8.05 0.49
N ALA A 10 -47.34 -6.75 0.57
CA ALA A 10 -46.34 -5.73 0.83
C ALA A 10 -45.80 -5.77 2.28
N PHE A 11 -46.61 -6.26 3.23
CA PHE A 11 -46.23 -6.31 4.65
C PHE A 11 -45.71 -7.68 5.09
N THR A 12 -45.99 -8.75 4.33
CA THR A 12 -45.37 -10.07 4.54
C THR A 12 -43.97 -10.18 3.95
N ARG A 13 -43.54 -9.18 3.16
CA ARG A 13 -42.18 -9.11 2.58
C ARG A 13 -41.25 -8.29 3.47
N THR A 14 -41.22 -8.61 4.75
CA THR A 14 -40.27 -7.98 5.68
C THR A 14 -38.90 -8.61 5.47
N GLY A 15 -38.09 -7.97 4.63
CA GLY A 15 -36.64 -8.14 4.58
C GLY A 15 -35.93 -7.50 5.78
N PHE A 16 -36.36 -7.86 6.99
CA PHE A 16 -35.69 -7.47 8.24
C PHE A 16 -35.73 -8.66 9.20
N GLY A 17 -34.63 -9.41 9.23
CA GLY A 17 -34.42 -10.48 10.20
C GLY A 17 -33.79 -11.73 9.61
N GLN A 18 -32.53 -11.95 9.95
CA GLN A 18 -31.83 -13.24 10.06
C GLN A 18 -32.20 -14.38 9.10
N GLY A 19 -31.24 -14.79 8.27
CA GLY A 19 -31.28 -16.12 7.67
C GLY A 19 -30.16 -16.33 6.67
N ARG A 20 -29.17 -17.15 7.05
CA ARG A 20 -28.29 -17.88 6.11
C ARG A 20 -29.14 -18.40 4.95
N PRO A 21 -28.77 -18.21 3.66
CA PRO A 21 -29.55 -18.77 2.57
C PRO A 21 -29.68 -20.29 2.78
N PRO A 22 -30.87 -20.87 2.56
CA PRO A 22 -31.06 -22.30 2.70
C PRO A 22 -30.07 -23.03 1.78
N ALA A 23 -29.40 -24.04 2.33
CA ALA A 23 -28.54 -24.90 1.52
C ALA A 23 -29.38 -25.51 0.38
N PRO A 24 -28.87 -25.56 -0.86
CA PRO A 24 -29.58 -26.20 -1.95
C PRO A 24 -29.84 -27.68 -1.60
N PRO A 25 -31.00 -28.25 -1.97
CA PRO A 25 -31.21 -29.68 -1.82
C PRO A 25 -30.12 -30.45 -2.58
N GLU A 26 -29.45 -31.36 -1.87
CA GLU A 26 -28.51 -32.31 -2.46
C GLU A 26 -29.28 -33.21 -3.43
N GLY A 27 -29.12 -32.98 -4.74
CA GLY A 27 -29.59 -33.92 -5.75
C GLY A 27 -30.02 -33.27 -7.04
N SER A 28 -29.07 -33.22 -7.99
CA SER A 28 -29.22 -33.51 -9.43
C SER A 28 -28.38 -32.57 -10.29
N TRP A 29 -27.06 -32.72 -10.23
CA TRP A 29 -26.23 -32.35 -11.37
C TRP A 29 -26.51 -33.36 -12.49
N GLN A 30 -27.29 -32.96 -13.50
CA GLN A 30 -27.39 -33.67 -14.77
C GLN A 30 -26.55 -32.91 -15.82
N PRO A 31 -25.34 -33.39 -16.18
CA PRO A 31 -24.59 -32.84 -17.28
C PRO A 31 -25.20 -33.38 -18.59
N GLY A 32 -26.09 -32.60 -19.21
CA GLY A 32 -26.65 -32.94 -20.54
C GLY A 32 -28.17 -32.73 -20.68
N GLY A 33 -28.71 -31.60 -20.21
CA GLY A 33 -30.13 -31.27 -20.37
C GLY A 33 -30.43 -30.47 -21.63
N TRP A 34 -31.56 -30.79 -22.28
CA TRP A 34 -32.15 -30.13 -23.45
C TRP A 34 -32.25 -28.59 -23.31
N PRO A 35 -32.24 -27.82 -24.42
CA PRO A 35 -32.42 -26.37 -24.34
C PRO A 35 -33.73 -26.03 -23.61
N PRO A 36 -33.71 -25.01 -22.73
CA PRO A 36 -34.88 -24.67 -21.92
C PRO A 36 -36.07 -24.30 -22.81
N ALA A 37 -37.26 -24.78 -22.43
CA ALA A 37 -38.49 -24.53 -23.15
C ALA A 37 -38.80 -23.02 -23.26
N PRO A 38 -39.36 -22.54 -24.40
CA PRO A 38 -39.67 -21.12 -24.58
C PRO A 38 -40.64 -20.63 -23.51
N GLY A 39 -40.21 -19.67 -22.67
CA GLY A 39 -41.05 -19.06 -21.64
C GLY A 39 -40.65 -19.32 -20.20
N GLN A 40 -39.60 -20.11 -19.91
CA GLN A 40 -39.05 -20.15 -18.56
C GLN A 40 -38.18 -18.91 -18.26
N PRO A 41 -38.38 -18.23 -17.12
CA PRO A 41 -37.42 -17.25 -16.63
C PRO A 41 -36.10 -17.97 -16.37
N GLY A 42 -35.10 -17.72 -17.22
CA GLY A 42 -33.77 -18.27 -17.04
C GLY A 42 -33.24 -17.86 -15.65
N TYR A 43 -32.81 -18.84 -14.87
CA TYR A 43 -32.12 -18.55 -13.62
C TYR A 43 -30.88 -17.70 -13.95
N PRO A 44 -30.70 -16.51 -13.35
CA PRO A 44 -29.46 -15.77 -13.55
C PRO A 44 -28.29 -16.67 -13.14
N PRO A 45 -27.20 -16.71 -13.92
CA PRO A 45 -26.04 -17.51 -13.57
C PRO A 45 -25.59 -17.16 -12.14
N PRO A 46 -25.19 -18.15 -11.33
CA PRO A 46 -24.73 -17.88 -9.98
C PRO A 46 -23.63 -16.82 -10.05
N ALA A 47 -23.80 -15.72 -9.29
CA ALA A 47 -22.81 -14.67 -9.25
C ALA A 47 -21.45 -15.29 -8.88
N PRO A 48 -20.35 -14.93 -9.58
CA PRO A 48 -19.05 -15.49 -9.28
C PRO A 48 -18.76 -15.28 -7.80
N VAL A 49 -18.39 -16.36 -7.12
CA VAL A 49 -18.01 -16.32 -5.70
C VAL A 49 -16.71 -15.52 -5.63
N ARG A 50 -16.82 -14.21 -5.38
CA ARG A 50 -15.65 -13.38 -5.12
C ARG A 50 -15.10 -13.79 -3.77
N GLU A 51 -13.91 -14.38 -3.79
CA GLU A 51 -13.16 -14.64 -2.56
C GLU A 51 -13.01 -13.34 -1.78
N ARG A 52 -13.35 -13.41 -0.50
CA ARG A 52 -13.29 -12.26 0.40
C ARG A 52 -11.85 -12.07 0.88
N LEU A 53 -11.45 -10.81 0.99
CA LEU A 53 -10.14 -10.43 1.51
C LEU A 53 -9.96 -10.94 2.94
N THR A 54 -8.85 -11.63 3.19
CA THR A 54 -8.41 -12.04 4.53
C THR A 54 -7.11 -11.34 4.92
N TYR A 55 -6.78 -11.35 6.22
CA TYR A 55 -5.47 -10.87 6.68
C TYR A 55 -4.32 -11.70 6.11
N ASP A 56 -4.52 -13.02 5.96
CA ASP A 56 -3.52 -13.92 5.40
C ASP A 56 -3.21 -13.57 3.94
N ASP A 57 -4.23 -13.18 3.16
CA ASP A 57 -4.02 -12.68 1.80
C ASP A 57 -3.15 -11.42 1.81
N VAL A 58 -3.44 -10.44 2.66
CA VAL A 58 -2.66 -9.21 2.74
C VAL A 58 -1.20 -9.52 3.09
N ILE A 59 -0.97 -10.35 4.11
CA ILE A 59 0.37 -10.73 4.54
C ILE A 59 1.14 -11.41 3.40
N MET A 60 0.53 -12.39 2.71
CA MET A 60 1.20 -13.12 1.63
C MET A 60 1.52 -12.22 0.44
N HIS A 61 0.62 -11.32 0.07
CA HIS A 61 0.85 -10.38 -1.02
C HIS A 61 1.93 -9.36 -0.66
N THR A 62 1.91 -8.81 0.56
CA THR A 62 2.96 -7.91 1.04
C THR A 62 4.31 -8.61 1.04
N LEU A 63 4.41 -9.82 1.62
CA LEU A 63 5.67 -10.57 1.63
C LEU A 63 6.18 -10.89 0.22
N GLY A 64 5.30 -11.29 -0.70
CA GLY A 64 5.66 -11.57 -2.08
C GLY A 64 6.20 -10.33 -2.80
N VAL A 65 5.52 -9.20 -2.66
CA VAL A 65 5.92 -7.92 -3.26
C VAL A 65 7.25 -7.41 -2.66
N PHE A 66 7.44 -7.52 -1.35
CA PHE A 66 8.70 -7.20 -0.69
C PHE A 66 9.84 -8.12 -1.13
N ALA A 67 9.57 -9.42 -1.31
CA ALA A 67 10.59 -10.36 -1.79
C ALA A 67 11.06 -10.00 -3.20
N VAL A 68 10.13 -9.66 -4.11
CA VAL A 68 10.46 -9.14 -5.44
C VAL A 68 11.33 -7.89 -5.32
N MET A 69 10.90 -6.92 -4.51
CA MET A 69 11.64 -5.69 -4.30
C MET A 69 13.07 -5.96 -3.78
N LEU A 70 13.25 -6.85 -2.80
CA LEU A 70 14.56 -7.17 -2.22
C LEU A 70 15.49 -7.84 -3.24
N VAL A 71 14.98 -8.75 -4.06
CA VAL A 71 15.76 -9.39 -5.13
C VAL A 71 16.26 -8.34 -6.13
N LEU A 72 15.38 -7.44 -6.57
CA LEU A 72 15.75 -6.39 -7.52
C LEU A 72 16.61 -5.30 -6.88
N ALA A 73 16.48 -5.06 -5.57
CA ALA A 73 17.39 -4.20 -4.82
C ALA A 73 18.81 -4.79 -4.74
N GLY A 74 18.94 -6.10 -4.56
CA GLY A 74 20.24 -6.78 -4.67
C GLY A 74 20.86 -6.62 -6.06
N LEU A 75 20.06 -6.73 -7.13
CA LEU A 75 20.52 -6.44 -8.48
C LEU A 75 20.95 -4.97 -8.64
N GLY A 76 20.13 -4.03 -8.14
CA GLY A 76 20.41 -2.60 -8.15
C GLY A 76 21.72 -2.26 -7.45
N TRP A 77 21.97 -2.89 -6.31
CA TRP A 77 23.22 -2.75 -5.56
C TRP A 77 24.46 -3.14 -6.38
N TYR A 78 24.35 -4.23 -7.15
CA TYR A 78 25.46 -4.73 -7.96
C TYR A 78 25.78 -3.82 -9.15
N VAL A 79 24.75 -3.31 -9.85
CA VAL A 79 24.92 -2.47 -11.04
C VAL A 79 25.19 -0.99 -10.73
N ALA A 80 24.96 -0.56 -9.49
CA ALA A 80 25.08 0.84 -9.06
C ALA A 80 26.38 1.58 -9.48
N PRO A 81 27.59 0.96 -9.43
CA PRO A 81 28.84 1.64 -9.77
C PRO A 81 28.90 2.17 -11.21
N ASP A 82 28.20 1.51 -12.14
CA ASP A 82 28.32 1.77 -13.57
C ASP A 82 27.17 2.61 -14.14
N SER A 83 26.20 3.03 -13.30
CA SER A 83 24.91 3.50 -13.81
C SER A 83 24.17 4.51 -12.94
N SER A 84 24.76 5.69 -12.71
CA SER A 84 24.06 6.83 -12.07
C SER A 84 22.77 7.24 -12.82
N GLY A 85 22.77 7.14 -14.16
CA GLY A 85 21.60 7.39 -15.00
C GLY A 85 20.46 6.38 -14.80
N LEU A 86 20.77 5.11 -14.50
CA LEU A 86 19.74 4.09 -14.19
C LEU A 86 19.07 4.36 -12.84
N ALA A 87 19.78 4.93 -11.86
CA ALA A 87 19.21 5.29 -10.57
C ALA A 87 18.10 6.34 -10.73
N ILE A 88 18.40 7.41 -11.47
CA ILE A 88 17.45 8.49 -11.73
C ILE A 88 16.29 7.98 -12.59
N GLY A 89 16.59 7.21 -13.65
CA GLY A 89 15.57 6.60 -14.50
C GLY A 89 14.62 5.67 -13.74
N ALA A 90 15.15 4.82 -12.87
CA ALA A 90 14.35 3.91 -12.04
C ALA A 90 13.53 4.67 -10.98
N PHE A 91 14.09 5.70 -10.35
CA PHE A 91 13.37 6.53 -9.38
C PHE A 91 12.22 7.30 -10.04
N VAL A 92 12.46 7.93 -11.19
CA VAL A 92 11.42 8.65 -11.94
C VAL A 92 10.35 7.69 -12.46
N ALA A 93 10.74 6.51 -12.96
CA ALA A 93 9.79 5.49 -13.40
C ALA A 93 8.94 4.95 -12.25
N ALA A 94 9.53 4.69 -11.08
CA ALA A 94 8.80 4.27 -9.88
C ALA A 94 7.84 5.36 -9.39
N LEU A 95 8.26 6.63 -9.41
CA LEU A 95 7.42 7.76 -9.03
C LEU A 95 6.25 7.97 -9.99
N ALA A 96 6.48 7.84 -11.30
CA ALA A 96 5.40 7.91 -12.30
C ALA A 96 4.42 6.75 -12.12
N LEU A 97 4.94 5.54 -11.90
CA LEU A 97 4.12 4.34 -11.75
C LEU A 97 3.31 4.35 -10.44
N SER A 98 3.85 4.89 -9.35
CA SER A 98 3.11 5.05 -8.09
C SER A 98 1.92 5.99 -8.25
N PHE A 99 2.08 7.09 -9.01
CA PHE A 99 0.99 7.99 -9.33
C PHE A 99 -0.08 7.31 -10.19
N VAL A 100 0.33 6.55 -11.21
CA VAL A 100 -0.60 5.78 -12.05
C VAL A 100 -1.36 4.73 -11.24
N ILE A 101 -0.70 3.98 -10.36
CA ILE A 101 -1.34 2.97 -9.51
C ILE A 101 -2.31 3.64 -8.53
N SER A 102 -1.93 4.79 -7.94
CA SER A 102 -2.77 5.51 -6.99
C SER A 102 -4.04 6.10 -7.59
N MET A 103 -4.07 6.37 -8.90
CA MET A 103 -5.24 6.88 -9.61
C MET A 103 -6.19 5.77 -10.12
N ARG A 104 -5.80 4.50 -10.03
CA ARG A 104 -6.61 3.38 -10.55
C ARG A 104 -7.56 2.87 -9.48
N GLU A 105 -8.84 2.74 -9.85
CA GLU A 105 -9.86 2.14 -8.98
C GLU A 105 -9.59 0.65 -8.69
N ARG A 106 -9.03 -0.07 -9.67
CA ARG A 106 -8.63 -1.47 -9.54
C ARG A 106 -7.14 -1.61 -9.75
N VAL A 107 -6.45 -2.15 -8.75
CA VAL A 107 -5.01 -2.40 -8.79
C VAL A 107 -4.79 -3.74 -9.47
N SER A 108 -4.03 -3.76 -10.57
CA SER A 108 -3.70 -5.00 -11.27
C SER A 108 -2.43 -5.64 -10.69
N PRO A 109 -2.40 -6.96 -10.47
CA PRO A 109 -1.24 -7.67 -9.93
C PRO A 109 0.07 -7.40 -10.70
N PRO A 110 0.10 -7.45 -12.04
CA PRO A 110 1.35 -7.22 -12.78
C PRO A 110 1.93 -5.83 -12.57
N LEU A 111 1.07 -4.79 -12.42
CA LEU A 111 1.55 -3.43 -12.19
C LEU A 111 2.25 -3.30 -10.84
N VAL A 112 1.73 -3.94 -9.79
CA VAL A 112 2.36 -3.91 -8.46
C VAL A 112 3.70 -4.64 -8.46
N VAL A 113 3.80 -5.77 -9.16
CA VAL A 113 5.07 -6.52 -9.28
C VAL A 113 6.11 -5.74 -10.06
N VAL A 114 5.73 -5.13 -11.20
CA VAL A 114 6.64 -4.27 -11.98
C VAL A 114 7.07 -3.06 -11.16
N PHE A 115 6.15 -2.44 -10.43
CA PHE A 115 6.44 -1.34 -9.51
C PHE A 115 7.47 -1.76 -8.46
N ALA A 116 7.23 -2.87 -7.76
CA ALA A 116 8.13 -3.37 -6.74
C ALA A 116 9.53 -3.71 -7.29
N GLY A 117 9.61 -4.24 -8.51
CA GLY A 117 10.89 -4.49 -9.17
C GLY A 117 11.66 -3.21 -9.51
N LEU A 118 10.98 -2.21 -10.08
CA LEU A 118 11.58 -0.91 -10.40
C LEU A 118 11.98 -0.12 -9.15
N GLU A 119 11.11 -0.10 -8.14
CA GLU A 119 11.38 0.52 -6.85
C GLU A 119 12.54 -0.18 -6.15
N GLY A 120 12.56 -1.52 -6.14
CA GLY A 120 13.68 -2.30 -5.62
C GLY A 120 14.99 -1.94 -6.30
N LEU A 121 15.03 -1.92 -7.64
CA LEU A 121 16.22 -1.53 -8.39
C LEU A 121 16.71 -0.12 -8.01
N ALA A 122 15.81 0.86 -7.97
CA ALA A 122 16.13 2.24 -7.59
C ALA A 122 16.70 2.32 -6.15
N VAL A 123 16.00 1.69 -5.20
CA VAL A 123 16.39 1.65 -3.79
C VAL A 123 17.73 0.95 -3.62
N GLY A 124 17.99 -0.13 -4.33
CA GLY A 124 19.26 -0.86 -4.31
C GLY A 124 20.43 0.00 -4.75
N ILE A 125 20.26 0.74 -5.86
CA ILE A 125 21.28 1.66 -6.37
C ILE A 125 21.53 2.79 -5.37
N VAL A 126 20.46 3.44 -4.87
CA VAL A 126 20.57 4.50 -3.87
C VAL A 126 21.27 4.00 -2.61
N SER A 127 20.89 2.83 -2.11
CA SER A 127 21.48 2.23 -0.91
C SER A 127 22.99 2.01 -1.07
N ARG A 128 23.44 1.56 -2.25
CA ARG A 128 24.86 1.41 -2.54
C ARG A 128 25.62 2.74 -2.47
N TYR A 129 25.04 3.82 -3.01
CA TYR A 129 25.64 5.17 -2.92
C TYR A 129 25.77 5.66 -1.47
N TYR A 130 24.75 5.42 -0.64
CA TYR A 130 24.84 5.77 0.78
C TYR A 130 25.85 4.91 1.52
N GLU A 131 25.94 3.61 1.23
CA GLU A 131 26.88 2.70 1.88
C GLU A 131 28.35 3.03 1.55
N THR A 132 28.64 3.42 0.30
CA THR A 132 30.01 3.82 -0.08
C THR A 132 30.44 5.11 0.59
N ALA A 133 29.52 6.04 0.83
CA ALA A 133 29.79 7.28 1.55
C ALA A 133 29.83 7.06 3.08
N PHE A 134 28.96 6.20 3.61
CA PHE A 134 28.81 5.96 5.05
C PHE A 134 28.67 4.46 5.32
N SER A 135 29.77 3.80 5.67
CA SER A 135 29.75 2.37 5.95
C SER A 135 28.78 2.00 7.08
N GLY A 136 28.03 0.90 6.88
CA GLY A 136 27.05 0.35 7.80
C GLY A 136 25.73 1.13 7.90
N ILE A 137 25.55 2.22 7.13
CA ILE A 137 24.35 3.05 7.20
C ILE A 137 23.12 2.30 6.70
N VAL A 138 23.27 1.44 5.70
CA VAL A 138 22.16 0.70 5.10
C VAL A 138 21.56 -0.29 6.08
N LEU A 139 22.42 -1.03 6.80
CA LEU A 139 21.96 -1.98 7.81
C LEU A 139 21.24 -1.24 8.96
N GLN A 140 21.76 -0.09 9.39
CA GLN A 140 21.10 0.72 10.42
C GLN A 140 19.74 1.25 9.98
N ALA A 141 19.65 1.77 8.76
CA ALA A 141 18.40 2.26 8.21
C ALA A 141 17.38 1.13 8.07
N LEU A 142 17.78 -0.05 7.58
CA LEU A 142 16.90 -1.21 7.44
C LEU A 142 16.36 -1.68 8.80
N LEU A 143 17.22 -1.80 9.81
CA LEU A 143 16.82 -2.14 11.18
C LEU A 143 15.92 -1.07 11.79
N GLY A 144 16.24 0.21 11.55
CA GLY A 144 15.43 1.34 11.98
C GLY A 144 14.02 1.31 11.38
N THR A 145 13.89 1.08 10.07
CA THR A 145 12.60 1.00 9.39
C THR A 145 11.78 -0.19 9.90
N ALA A 146 12.42 -1.36 10.05
CA ALA A 146 11.76 -2.53 10.60
C ALA A 146 11.25 -2.27 12.03
N LEU A 147 12.06 -1.62 12.86
CA LEU A 147 11.66 -1.25 14.22
C LEU A 147 10.51 -0.25 14.23
N VAL A 148 10.59 0.82 13.43
CA VAL A 148 9.52 1.82 13.28
C VAL A 148 8.22 1.14 12.85
N PHE A 149 8.28 0.27 11.85
CA PHE A 149 7.12 -0.48 11.36
C PHE A 149 6.49 -1.34 12.46
N VAL A 150 7.30 -2.13 13.17
CA VAL A 150 6.81 -2.99 14.27
C VAL A 150 6.23 -2.15 15.41
N VAL A 151 6.89 -1.06 15.80
CA VAL A 151 6.40 -0.14 16.84
C VAL A 151 5.07 0.47 16.43
N MET A 152 4.92 0.93 15.18
CA MET A 152 3.66 1.49 14.68
C MET A 152 2.56 0.43 14.60
N LEU A 153 2.89 -0.81 14.22
CA LEU A 153 1.94 -1.92 14.21
C LEU A 153 1.44 -2.26 15.62
N VAL A 154 2.35 -2.34 16.60
CA VAL A 154 2.00 -2.57 18.02
C VAL A 154 1.19 -1.40 18.56
N ALA A 155 1.58 -0.16 18.23
CA ALA A 155 0.87 1.03 18.63
C ALA A 155 -0.57 1.06 18.09
N TYR A 156 -0.77 0.70 16.82
CA TYR A 156 -2.08 0.54 16.20
C TYR A 156 -2.90 -0.56 16.88
N ARG A 157 -2.32 -1.76 17.04
CA ARG A 157 -2.98 -2.91 17.69
C ARG A 157 -3.39 -2.62 19.13
N SER A 158 -2.62 -1.80 19.85
CA SER A 158 -2.95 -1.38 21.22
C SER A 158 -4.22 -0.52 21.33
N ARG A 159 -4.80 -0.10 20.20
CA ARG A 159 -5.96 0.80 20.07
C ARG A 159 -5.79 2.17 20.74
N ARG A 160 -4.59 2.50 21.23
CA ARG A 160 -4.23 3.81 21.80
C ARG A 160 -4.10 4.87 20.71
N LEU A 161 -3.54 4.48 19.56
CA LEU A 161 -3.45 5.33 18.37
C LEU A 161 -4.42 4.80 17.31
N ARG A 162 -5.38 5.64 16.92
CA ARG A 162 -6.42 5.31 15.93
C ARG A 162 -6.37 6.28 14.77
N ALA A 163 -6.66 5.78 13.58
CA ALA A 163 -6.81 6.61 12.40
C ALA A 163 -8.09 7.46 12.48
N THR A 164 -7.99 8.62 13.10
CA THR A 164 -9.08 9.59 13.09
C THR A 164 -9.15 10.30 11.75
N PRO A 165 -10.33 10.75 11.29
CA PRO A 165 -10.46 11.54 10.06
C PRO A 165 -9.65 12.85 10.08
N ARG A 166 -9.30 13.36 11.26
CA ARG A 166 -8.41 14.52 11.41
C ARG A 166 -6.95 14.13 11.19
N MET A 167 -6.50 13.03 11.80
CA MET A 167 -5.15 12.50 11.60
C MET A 167 -4.89 12.17 10.13
N ALA A 168 -5.84 11.48 9.48
CA ALA A 168 -5.73 11.16 8.06
C ALA A 168 -5.52 12.42 7.20
N ARG A 169 -6.34 13.46 7.38
CA ARG A 169 -6.20 14.72 6.63
C ARG A 169 -4.87 15.42 6.87
N ILE A 170 -4.40 15.46 8.12
CA ILE A 170 -3.13 16.09 8.48
C ILE A 170 -1.97 15.32 7.85
N VAL A 171 -1.89 14.01 8.09
CA VAL A 171 -0.79 13.16 7.59
C VAL A 171 -0.76 13.16 6.06
N THR A 172 -1.88 12.89 5.39
CA THR A 172 -1.92 12.90 3.92
C THR A 172 -1.60 14.28 3.35
N GLY A 173 -2.10 15.37 3.95
CA GLY A 173 -1.78 16.73 3.52
C GLY A 173 -0.30 17.07 3.69
N THR A 174 0.31 16.70 4.81
CA THR A 174 1.74 16.90 5.06
C THR A 174 2.60 16.06 4.13
N LEU A 175 2.26 14.78 3.91
CA LEU A 175 3.00 13.92 2.98
C LEU A 175 2.93 14.46 1.56
N LEU A 176 1.77 14.92 1.11
CA LEU A 176 1.62 15.56 -0.19
C LEU A 176 2.51 16.81 -0.30
N ALA A 177 2.56 17.64 0.74
CA ALA A 177 3.45 18.80 0.77
C ALA A 177 4.94 18.40 0.67
N VAL A 178 5.35 17.34 1.38
CA VAL A 178 6.74 16.82 1.32
C VAL A 178 7.06 16.27 -0.08
N VAL A 179 6.14 15.55 -0.70
CA VAL A 179 6.30 15.08 -2.09
C VAL A 179 6.47 16.25 -3.04
N LEU A 180 5.61 17.28 -2.94
CA LEU A 180 5.71 18.48 -3.77
C LEU A 180 7.04 19.23 -3.56
N LEU A 181 7.50 19.35 -2.32
CA LEU A 181 8.82 19.92 -2.00
C LEU A 181 9.95 19.10 -2.63
N GLY A 182 9.86 17.77 -2.59
CA GLY A 182 10.82 16.88 -3.26
C GLY A 182 10.81 17.04 -4.78
N LEU A 183 9.65 17.25 -5.40
CA LEU A 183 9.55 17.52 -6.83
C LEU A 183 10.14 18.89 -7.21
N VAL A 184 9.96 19.90 -6.36
CA VAL A 184 10.61 21.22 -6.54
C VAL A 184 12.13 21.09 -6.43
N ASP A 185 12.64 20.35 -5.45
CA ASP A 185 14.07 20.07 -5.30
C ASP A 185 14.63 19.33 -6.52
N LEU A 186 13.91 18.31 -7.02
CA LEU A 186 14.28 17.61 -8.24
C LEU A 186 14.33 18.55 -9.45
N GLY A 187 13.36 19.44 -9.60
CA GLY A 187 13.35 20.45 -10.66
C GLY A 187 14.58 21.36 -10.59
N ILE A 188 14.87 21.93 -9.41
CA ILE A 188 16.03 22.81 -9.21
C ILE A 188 17.33 22.08 -9.54
N ARG A 189 17.47 20.83 -9.10
CA ARG A 189 18.63 19.98 -9.41
C ARG A 189 18.82 19.77 -10.91
N LEU A 190 17.73 19.55 -11.65
CA LEU A 190 17.78 19.31 -13.09
C LEU A 190 18.09 20.58 -13.91
N PHE A 191 17.57 21.74 -13.50
CA PHE A 191 17.73 22.99 -14.27
C PHE A 191 18.96 23.82 -13.87
N THR A 192 19.36 23.77 -12.60
CA THR A 192 20.40 24.65 -12.05
C THR A 192 21.61 23.88 -11.55
N GLY A 193 21.51 22.56 -11.36
CA GLY A 193 22.55 21.75 -10.74
C GLY A 193 22.73 21.99 -9.23
N SER A 194 21.92 22.89 -8.65
CA SER A 194 21.87 23.18 -7.22
C SER A 194 20.77 22.37 -6.53
N HIS A 195 20.73 22.40 -5.20
CA HIS A 195 19.71 21.69 -4.40
C HIS A 195 19.08 22.60 -3.37
N LEU A 196 17.94 22.19 -2.82
CA LEU A 196 17.24 22.91 -1.76
C LEU A 196 17.97 22.68 -0.41
N PRO A 197 18.52 23.73 0.23
CA PRO A 197 19.31 23.61 1.45
C PRO A 197 18.57 22.92 2.60
N VAL A 198 17.31 23.30 2.82
CA VAL A 198 16.46 22.80 3.91
C VAL A 198 16.26 21.28 3.86
N ILE A 199 16.26 20.69 2.65
CA ILE A 199 16.00 19.26 2.46
C ILE A 199 17.30 18.45 2.55
N ASN A 200 18.41 19.02 2.10
CA ASN A 200 19.61 18.23 1.77
C ASN A 200 20.82 18.54 2.64
N ASP A 201 20.92 19.75 3.20
CA ASP A 201 22.10 20.14 3.96
C ASP A 201 22.10 19.52 5.37
N PRO A 202 23.28 19.18 5.91
CA PRO A 202 23.47 18.76 7.30
C PRO A 202 23.41 19.96 8.25
N SER A 203 22.37 20.78 8.13
CA SER A 203 22.10 21.87 9.05
C SER A 203 21.19 21.39 10.18
N PRO A 204 21.24 22.00 11.38
CA PRO A 204 20.30 21.68 12.47
C PRO A 204 18.82 21.74 12.04
N LEU A 205 18.50 22.69 11.16
CA LEU A 205 17.18 22.83 10.57
C LEU A 205 16.85 21.67 9.61
N GLY A 206 17.80 21.25 8.78
CA GLY A 206 17.64 20.10 7.87
C GLY A 206 17.49 18.76 8.59
N ILE A 207 18.14 18.59 9.74
CA ILE A 207 17.97 17.42 10.61
C ILE A 207 16.58 17.43 11.25
N LEU A 208 16.17 18.57 11.84
CA LEU A 208 14.83 18.72 12.42
C LEU A 208 13.74 18.44 11.39
N PHE A 209 13.89 18.97 10.18
CA PHE A 209 12.98 18.70 9.07
C PHE A 209 12.86 17.20 8.78
N SER A 210 13.99 16.49 8.62
CA SER A 210 13.97 15.03 8.39
C SER A 210 13.35 14.25 9.55
N ILE A 211 13.56 14.65 10.80
CA ILE A 211 12.89 14.02 11.95
C ILE A 211 11.37 14.20 11.88
N VAL A 212 10.90 15.41 11.55
CA VAL A 212 9.46 15.69 11.41
C VAL A 212 8.87 14.88 10.25
N VAL A 213 9.54 14.85 9.09
CA VAL A 213 9.08 14.06 7.93
C VAL A 213 9.05 12.58 8.27
N LEU A 214 10.08 12.05 8.95
CA LEU A 214 10.12 10.66 9.39
C LEU A 214 8.99 10.32 10.36
N ALA A 215 8.71 11.22 11.32
CA ALA A 215 7.60 11.06 12.25
C ALA A 215 6.25 11.01 11.50
N VAL A 216 6.01 11.94 10.58
CA VAL A 216 4.78 11.96 9.78
C VAL A 216 4.68 10.73 8.87
N ALA A 217 5.78 10.31 8.24
CA ALA A 217 5.83 9.10 7.43
C ALA A 217 5.52 7.86 8.27
N SER A 218 5.99 7.77 9.51
CA SER A 218 5.65 6.65 10.39
C SER A 218 4.16 6.62 10.76
N LEU A 219 3.50 7.79 10.87
CA LEU A 219 2.05 7.88 11.12
C LEU A 219 1.22 7.40 9.92
N GLN A 220 1.77 7.42 8.69
CA GLN A 220 1.11 6.86 7.51
C GLN A 220 0.80 5.38 7.71
N PHE A 221 1.70 4.61 8.34
CA PHE A 221 1.45 3.20 8.61
C PHE A 221 0.17 2.96 9.42
N ILE A 222 -0.15 3.86 10.35
CA ILE A 222 -1.39 3.78 11.14
C ILE A 222 -2.61 3.91 10.22
N LEU A 223 -2.55 4.78 9.21
CA LEU A 223 -3.60 4.93 8.21
C LEU A 223 -3.69 3.70 7.30
N ASP A 224 -2.55 3.13 6.93
CA ASP A 224 -2.49 1.93 6.08
C ASP A 224 -3.09 0.72 6.81
N PHE A 225 -2.75 0.52 8.09
CA PHE A 225 -3.31 -0.57 8.90
C PHE A 225 -4.82 -0.43 9.11
N ASP A 226 -5.31 0.80 9.34
CA ASP A 226 -6.74 1.09 9.45
C ASP A 226 -7.49 0.92 8.13
N CYS A 227 -6.84 1.23 7.00
CA CYS A 227 -7.38 0.94 5.68
C CYS A 227 -7.55 -0.57 5.47
N ILE A 228 -6.52 -1.36 5.82
CA ILE A 228 -6.52 -2.82 5.72
C ILE A 228 -7.59 -3.45 6.62
N GLU A 229 -7.65 -3.05 7.90
CA GLU A 229 -8.64 -3.57 8.84
C GLU A 229 -10.08 -3.29 8.36
N ARG A 230 -10.36 -2.08 7.86
CA ARG A 230 -11.67 -1.74 7.29
C ARG A 230 -11.98 -2.52 6.01
N ALA A 231 -11.00 -2.74 5.14
CA ALA A 231 -11.18 -3.52 3.92
C ALA A 231 -11.54 -4.98 4.24
N VAL A 232 -10.83 -5.60 5.19
CA VAL A 232 -11.12 -6.97 5.65
C VAL A 232 -12.49 -7.02 6.35
N ALA A 233 -12.78 -6.07 7.23
CA ALA A 233 -14.04 -6.01 7.98
C ALA A 233 -15.27 -5.82 7.08
N SER A 234 -15.13 -5.07 5.98
CA SER A 234 -16.19 -4.87 4.98
C SER A 234 -16.33 -6.03 3.99
N GLY A 235 -15.45 -7.04 4.05
CA GLY A 235 -15.47 -8.18 3.13
C GLY A 235 -15.10 -7.80 1.70
N ALA A 236 -14.15 -6.87 1.54
CA ALA A 236 -13.65 -6.41 0.25
C ALA A 236 -13.15 -7.59 -0.63
N PRO A 237 -13.13 -7.45 -1.97
CA PRO A 237 -12.65 -8.52 -2.84
C PRO A 237 -11.16 -8.81 -2.61
N ARG A 238 -10.74 -10.07 -2.78
CA ARG A 238 -9.35 -10.53 -2.60
C ARG A 238 -8.30 -9.72 -3.39
N GLU A 239 -8.68 -9.19 -4.54
CA GLU A 239 -7.84 -8.29 -5.37
C GLU A 239 -7.30 -7.09 -4.58
N GLU A 240 -7.99 -6.67 -3.52
CA GLU A 240 -7.58 -5.55 -2.68
C GLU A 240 -6.34 -5.82 -1.83
N ALA A 241 -5.93 -7.09 -1.69
CA ALA A 241 -4.64 -7.44 -1.10
C ALA A 241 -3.46 -6.81 -1.86
N TRP A 242 -3.58 -6.65 -3.19
CA TRP A 242 -2.56 -5.99 -4.01
C TRP A 242 -2.44 -4.49 -3.71
N ARG A 243 -3.57 -3.81 -3.49
CA ARG A 243 -3.57 -2.40 -3.10
C ARG A 243 -2.99 -2.21 -1.70
N ALA A 244 -3.34 -3.09 -0.76
CA ALA A 244 -2.77 -3.10 0.58
C ALA A 244 -1.24 -3.33 0.56
N ALA A 245 -0.79 -4.33 -0.20
CA ALA A 245 0.63 -4.64 -0.36
C ALA A 245 1.41 -3.48 -0.97
N PHE A 246 0.87 -2.85 -2.02
CA PHE A 246 1.45 -1.68 -2.65
C PHE A 246 1.60 -0.50 -1.68
N GLY A 247 0.53 -0.14 -0.96
CA GLY A 247 0.57 0.98 -0.01
C GLY A 247 1.59 0.76 1.11
N LEU A 248 1.62 -0.45 1.68
CA LEU A 248 2.60 -0.81 2.70
C LEU A 248 4.04 -0.78 2.17
N LEU A 249 4.28 -1.24 0.93
CA LEU A 249 5.60 -1.20 0.30
C LEU A 249 6.08 0.24 0.13
N VAL A 250 5.26 1.10 -0.46
CA VAL A 250 5.59 2.53 -0.67
C VAL A 250 5.90 3.21 0.66
N GLY A 251 5.06 3.02 1.68
CA GLY A 251 5.28 3.58 3.00
C GLY A 251 6.58 3.07 3.64
N PHE A 252 6.87 1.78 3.49
CA PHE A 252 8.09 1.17 4.04
C PHE A 252 9.36 1.69 3.37
N VAL A 253 9.38 1.71 2.03
CA VAL A 253 10.50 2.25 1.25
C VAL A 253 10.70 3.73 1.56
N TRP A 254 9.61 4.50 1.68
CA TRP A 254 9.69 5.91 2.05
C TRP A 254 10.38 6.13 3.38
N VAL A 255 9.94 5.42 4.44
CA VAL A 255 10.55 5.52 5.78
C VAL A 255 12.02 5.08 5.75
N TYR A 256 12.36 4.06 4.96
CA TYR A 256 13.75 3.64 4.75
C TYR A 256 14.62 4.73 4.11
N LEU A 257 14.17 5.36 3.03
CA LEU A 257 14.91 6.44 2.37
C LEU A 257 15.05 7.67 3.27
N GLU A 258 14.03 8.00 4.06
CA GLU A 258 14.11 9.11 5.01
C GLU A 258 15.07 8.81 6.18
N LEU A 259 15.11 7.55 6.66
CA LEU A 259 16.10 7.13 7.65
C LEU A 259 17.52 7.18 7.11
N LEU A 260 17.76 6.73 5.87
CA LEU A 260 19.07 6.88 5.22
C LEU A 260 19.48 8.35 5.16
N ARG A 261 18.57 9.24 4.73
CA ARG A 261 18.81 10.68 4.66
C ARG A 261 19.08 11.31 6.02
N LEU A 262 18.32 10.91 7.05
CA LEU A 262 18.54 11.41 8.41
C LEU A 262 19.91 10.96 8.95
N LEU A 263 20.22 9.67 8.82
CA LEU A 263 21.49 9.11 9.28
C LEU A 263 22.68 9.70 8.52
N SER A 264 22.55 10.01 7.23
CA SER A 264 23.62 10.64 6.47
C SER A 264 23.90 12.05 6.97
N LYS A 265 22.85 12.84 7.24
CA LYS A 265 23.00 14.20 7.80
C LYS A 265 23.65 14.21 9.18
N LEU A 266 23.38 13.19 10.00
CA LEU A 266 23.96 13.04 11.33
C LEU A 266 25.43 12.60 11.31
N ARG A 267 25.93 12.10 10.18
CA ARG A 267 27.29 11.59 9.99
C ARG A 267 28.19 12.49 9.15
N GLN A 268 27.64 13.57 8.60
CA GLN A 268 28.39 14.63 7.93
C GLN A 268 28.89 15.64 8.96
#